data_AF-A0A4R6UNK4-F1
#
_entry.id   AF-A0A4R6UNK4-F1
#
_cell.length_a   1.000
_cell.length_b   1.000
_cell.length_c   1.000
_cell.angle_alpha   90.00
_cell.angle_beta   90.00
_cell.angle_gamma   90.00
#
_symmetry.space_group_name_H-M   'P 1'
#
loop_
_entity.id
_entity.type
_entity.pdbx_description
1 polymer ?
#
loop_
_entity_poly.entity_id
_entity_poly.type
_entity_poly.pdbx_seq_one_letter_code
_entity_poly.pdbx_strand_id
1 'polypeptide(L)'
;MNIDQRIKAELEQESAEIDRILGEDKGITSMMANSMKGNLGRWFLIANLFVLIFTGAMITVGYQFFTADETGEQVFWGILLVLSLQMQIGLKQWLWQEMSRSSLLREIKRMELALARMSEGKST
;
A
#
# COMPACT_ATOMS: atom_id res chain seq x y z
N MET A 1 8.66 -43.97 -4.19
CA MET A 1 7.90 -42.71 -4.07
C MET A 1 8.42 -41.77 -5.14
N ASN A 2 7.59 -41.40 -6.11
CA ASN A 2 8.03 -40.64 -7.29
C ASN A 2 8.16 -39.16 -6.91
N ILE A 3 9.19 -38.48 -7.40
CA ILE A 3 9.49 -37.08 -7.06
C ILE A 3 8.29 -36.17 -7.37
N ASP A 4 7.54 -36.47 -8.43
CA ASP A 4 6.28 -35.79 -8.78
C ASP A 4 5.23 -35.81 -7.67
N GLN A 5 5.12 -36.90 -6.91
CA GLN A 5 4.14 -37.00 -5.82
C GLN A 5 4.53 -36.09 -4.65
N ARG A 6 5.83 -35.89 -4.42
CA ARG A 6 6.32 -34.96 -3.40
C ARG A 6 6.13 -33.51 -3.83
N ILE A 7 6.42 -33.19 -5.08
CA ILE A 7 6.21 -31.85 -5.63
C ILE A 7 4.72 -31.48 -5.59
N LYS A 8 3.82 -32.41 -5.96
CA LYS A 8 2.37 -32.20 -5.85
C LYS A 8 1.92 -31.97 -4.42
N ALA A 9 2.43 -32.75 -3.47
CA ALA A 9 2.06 -32.64 -2.07
C ALA A 9 2.55 -31.34 -1.42
N GLU A 10 3.77 -30.89 -1.75
CA GLU A 10 4.30 -29.59 -1.30
C GLU A 10 3.51 -28.42 -1.92
N LEU A 11 3.18 -28.49 -3.21
CA LEU A 11 2.39 -27.46 -3.89
C LEU A 11 0.93 -27.40 -3.39
N GLU A 12 0.32 -28.54 -3.06
CA GLU A 12 -1.01 -28.59 -2.46
C GLU A 12 -1.00 -28.03 -1.03
N GLN A 13 0.04 -28.31 -0.25
CA GLN A 13 0.20 -27.72 1.08
C GLN A 13 0.34 -26.20 1.01
N GLU A 14 1.19 -25.69 0.11
CA GLU A 14 1.39 -24.25 -0.07
C GLU A 14 0.09 -23.59 -0.58
N SER A 15 -0.63 -24.24 -1.49
CA SER A 15 -1.95 -23.81 -1.97
C SER A 15 -2.99 -23.75 -0.85
N ALA A 16 -3.04 -24.78 0.01
CA ALA A 16 -4.02 -24.85 1.10
C ALA A 16 -3.70 -23.85 2.23
N GLU A 17 -2.42 -23.58 2.49
CA GLU A 17 -2.00 -22.55 3.43
C GLU A 17 -2.34 -21.15 2.90
N ILE A 18 -2.15 -20.91 1.60
CA ILE A 18 -2.56 -19.68 0.93
C ILE A 18 -4.09 -19.52 0.99
N ASP A 19 -4.89 -20.55 0.67
CA ASP A 19 -6.35 -20.47 0.73
C ASP A 19 -6.87 -20.24 2.16
N ARG A 20 -6.22 -20.85 3.16
CA ARG A 20 -6.58 -20.65 4.57
C ARG A 20 -6.28 -19.22 5.06
N ILE A 21 -5.21 -18.59 4.59
CA ILE A 21 -4.91 -17.17 4.84
C ILE A 21 -5.90 -16.26 4.08
N LEU A 22 -6.47 -16.72 2.97
CA LEU A 22 -7.35 -15.94 2.13
C LEU A 22 -8.85 -16.07 2.49
N GLY A 23 -9.27 -17.13 3.19
CA GLY A 23 -10.66 -17.47 3.52
C GLY A 23 -11.26 -16.78 4.75
N GLU A 24 -10.47 -16.08 5.58
CA GLU A 24 -11.00 -15.25 6.65
C GLU A 24 -11.50 -13.90 6.09
N ASP A 25 -12.81 -13.67 6.23
CA ASP A 25 -13.60 -12.49 5.85
C ASP A 25 -12.78 -11.20 5.66
N LYS A 26 -12.66 -10.79 4.39
CA LYS A 26 -11.85 -9.64 4.00
C LYS A 26 -12.62 -8.32 4.02
N GLY A 27 -12.93 -7.83 5.21
CA GLY A 27 -13.25 -6.40 5.38
C GLY A 27 -12.11 -5.52 4.86
N ILE A 28 -12.42 -4.30 4.40
CA ILE A 28 -11.40 -3.31 3.94
C ILE A 28 -10.26 -3.17 4.97
N THR A 29 -10.59 -3.27 6.25
CA THR A 29 -9.67 -3.23 7.38
C THR A 29 -8.69 -4.42 7.41
N SER A 30 -9.13 -5.64 7.07
CA SER A 30 -8.24 -6.82 7.04
C SER A 30 -7.44 -6.91 5.74
N MET A 31 -7.93 -6.34 4.63
CA MET A 31 -7.12 -6.05 3.44
C MET A 31 -6.00 -5.05 3.74
N MET A 32 -6.30 -3.98 4.49
CA MET A 32 -5.29 -3.03 4.98
C MET A 32 -4.27 -3.73 5.89
N ALA A 33 -4.73 -4.50 6.87
CA ALA A 33 -3.86 -5.23 7.79
C ALA A 33 -2.99 -6.30 7.10
N ASN A 34 -3.50 -6.97 6.06
CA ASN A 34 -2.72 -7.93 5.27
C ASN A 34 -1.77 -7.26 4.28
N SER A 35 -2.07 -6.06 3.78
CA SER A 35 -1.10 -5.23 3.04
C SER A 35 0.07 -4.81 3.95
N MET A 36 -0.18 -4.68 5.26
CA MET A 36 0.84 -4.43 6.27
C MET A 36 1.67 -5.68 6.65
N LYS A 37 1.17 -6.90 6.40
CA LYS A 37 1.91 -8.16 6.61
C LYS A 37 2.81 -8.47 5.41
N GLY A 38 3.92 -7.75 5.29
CA GLY A 38 4.97 -7.99 4.29
C GLY A 38 6.03 -6.89 4.26
N ASN A 39 7.08 -7.07 3.44
CA ASN A 39 8.15 -6.06 3.30
C ASN A 39 7.63 -4.71 2.77
N LEU A 40 6.57 -4.73 1.95
CA LEU A 40 5.86 -3.51 1.49
C LEU A 40 5.08 -2.82 2.62
N GLY A 41 4.56 -3.58 3.59
CA GLY A 41 3.80 -3.07 4.72
C GLY A 41 4.63 -2.20 5.66
N ARG A 42 5.90 -2.57 5.86
CA ARG A 42 6.88 -1.73 6.58
C ARG A 42 7.13 -0.41 5.84
N TRP A 43 7.22 -0.44 4.52
CA TRP A 43 7.35 0.78 3.72
C TRP A 43 6.10 1.66 3.85
N PHE A 44 4.91 1.08 3.81
CA PHE A 44 3.68 1.84 4.03
C PHE A 44 3.65 2.52 5.40
N LEU A 45 4.13 1.84 6.45
CA LEU A 45 4.21 2.40 7.80
C LEU A 45 5.21 3.55 7.91
N ILE A 46 6.39 3.42 7.28
CA ILE A 46 7.37 4.51 7.21
C ILE A 46 6.80 5.71 6.45
N ALA A 47 6.14 5.48 5.31
CA ALA A 47 5.54 6.56 4.53
C ALA A 47 4.41 7.27 5.28
N ASN A 48 3.60 6.53 6.05
CA ASN A 48 2.56 7.12 6.90
C ASN A 48 3.18 7.97 8.03
N LEU A 49 4.29 7.51 8.62
CA LEU A 49 5.05 8.27 9.61
C LEU A 49 5.57 9.60 9.02
N PHE A 50 6.09 9.59 7.80
CA PHE A 50 6.48 10.82 7.10
C PHE A 50 5.28 11.76 6.91
N VAL A 51 4.12 11.25 6.48
CA VAL A 51 2.91 12.07 6.35
C VAL A 51 2.54 12.72 7.68
N LEU A 52 2.64 11.99 8.81
CA LEU A 52 2.39 12.54 10.13
C LEU A 52 3.35 13.70 10.47
N ILE A 53 4.64 13.54 10.18
CA ILE A 53 5.66 14.58 10.40
C ILE A 53 5.35 15.83 9.56
N PHE A 54 5.07 15.66 8.27
CA PHE A 54 4.68 16.77 7.39
C PHE A 54 3.37 17.44 7.84
N THR A 55 2.47 16.70 8.50
CA THR A 55 1.27 17.28 9.12
C THR A 55 1.61 18.19 10.27
N GLY A 56 2.54 17.80 11.15
CA GLY A 56 3.03 18.67 12.22
C GLY A 56 3.72 19.94 11.68
N ALA A 57 4.53 19.78 10.62
CA ALA A 57 5.17 20.92 9.96
C ALA A 57 4.13 21.89 9.36
N MET A 58 3.10 21.38 8.69
CA MET A 58 2.01 22.18 8.13
C MET A 58 1.25 22.96 9.23
N ILE A 59 1.01 22.37 10.39
CA ILE A 59 0.38 23.07 11.53
C ILE A 59 1.26 24.23 12.01
N THR A 60 2.57 24.03 12.05
CA THR A 60 3.54 25.07 12.46
C THR A 60 3.54 26.25 11.49
N VAL A 61 3.52 25.96 10.19
CA VAL A 61 3.42 26.96 9.11
C VAL A 61 2.10 27.72 9.20
N GLY A 62 1.00 27.02 9.46
CA GLY A 62 -0.31 27.65 9.66
C GLY A 62 -0.35 28.54 10.90
N TYR A 63 0.26 28.12 12.00
CA TYR A 63 0.37 28.95 13.19
C TYR A 63 1.15 30.24 12.94
N GLN A 64 2.26 30.16 12.20
CA GLN A 64 3.07 31.34 11.84
C GLN A 64 2.34 32.27 10.88
N PHE A 65 1.50 31.73 9.99
CA PHE A 65 0.60 32.55 9.16
C PHE A 65 -0.39 33.38 9.98
N PHE A 66 -0.96 32.85 11.05
CA PHE A 66 -1.91 33.57 11.90
C PHE A 66 -1.25 34.51 12.92
N THR A 67 0.03 34.30 13.23
CA THR A 67 0.77 35.07 14.25
C THR A 67 1.69 36.14 13.62
N ALA A 68 1.78 36.21 12.28
CA ALA A 68 2.61 37.19 11.59
C ALA A 68 2.06 38.62 11.78
N ASP A 69 2.91 39.54 12.24
CA ASP A 69 2.55 40.95 12.47
C ASP A 69 2.61 41.79 11.18
N GLU A 70 3.45 41.40 10.23
CA GLU A 70 3.61 42.10 8.95
C GLU A 70 2.87 41.40 7.81
N THR A 71 2.15 42.18 6.99
CA THR A 71 1.44 41.67 5.80
C THR A 71 2.37 40.94 4.82
N GLY A 72 3.63 41.38 4.68
CA GLY A 72 4.61 40.73 3.81
C GLY A 72 4.98 39.32 4.29
N GLU A 73 5.15 39.17 5.60
CA GLU A 73 5.46 37.90 6.24
C GLU A 73 4.25 36.96 6.21
N GLN A 74 3.06 37.51 6.41
CA GLN A 74 1.80 36.77 6.28
C GLN A 74 1.60 36.20 4.87
N VAL A 75 1.92 36.95 3.81
CA VAL A 75 1.85 36.43 2.44
C VAL A 75 2.85 35.30 2.21
N PHE A 76 4.08 35.43 2.72
CA PHE A 76 5.09 34.37 2.63
C PHE A 76 4.62 33.08 3.31
N TRP A 77 4.16 33.16 4.56
CA TRP A 77 3.62 32.00 5.29
C TRP A 77 2.36 31.44 4.63
N GLY A 78 1.54 32.28 4.00
CA GLY A 78 0.34 31.86 3.27
C GLY A 78 0.66 31.04 2.03
N ILE A 79 1.66 31.46 1.24
CA ILE A 79 2.14 30.69 0.09
C ILE A 79 2.73 29.36 0.56
N LEU A 80 3.53 29.39 1.63
CA LEU A 80 4.13 28.19 2.21
C LEU A 80 3.06 27.20 2.70
N LEU A 81 1.98 27.71 3.30
CA LEU A 81 0.83 26.93 3.73
C LEU A 81 0.16 26.24 2.54
N VAL A 82 -0.14 26.96 1.46
CA VAL A 82 -0.75 26.39 0.25
C VAL A 82 0.14 25.32 -0.37
N LEU A 83 1.45 25.54 -0.44
CA LEU A 83 2.40 24.54 -0.93
C LEU A 83 2.42 23.29 -0.05
N SER A 84 2.41 23.47 1.28
CA SER A 84 2.38 22.35 2.23
C SER A 84 1.09 21.53 2.12
N LEU A 85 -0.05 22.19 1.88
CA LEU A 85 -1.35 21.55 1.61
C LEU A 85 -1.32 20.74 0.31
N GLN A 86 -0.76 21.28 -0.77
CA GLN A 86 -0.64 20.56 -2.04
C GLN A 86 0.28 19.35 -1.90
N MET A 87 1.38 19.48 -1.16
CA MET A 87 2.30 18.37 -0.88
C MET A 87 1.61 17.26 -0.06
N GLN A 88 0.80 17.61 0.93
CA GLN A 88 -0.04 16.68 1.71
C GLN A 88 -0.99 15.85 0.83
N ILE A 89 -1.70 16.53 -0.07
CA ILE A 89 -2.64 15.90 -1.01
C ILE A 89 -1.87 14.94 -1.93
N GLY A 90 -0.76 15.40 -2.50
CA GLY A 90 0.10 14.59 -3.36
C GLY A 90 0.65 13.33 -2.68
N LEU A 91 1.13 13.46 -1.44
CA LEU A 91 1.65 12.33 -0.65
C LEU A 91 0.56 11.28 -0.38
N LYS A 92 -0.64 11.70 0.01
CA LYS A 92 -1.77 10.77 0.21
C LYS A 92 -2.19 10.08 -1.08
N GLN A 93 -2.26 10.82 -2.18
CA GLN A 93 -2.62 10.27 -3.49
C GLN A 93 -1.58 9.26 -3.96
N TRP A 94 -0.29 9.56 -3.81
CA TRP A 94 0.80 8.64 -4.13
C TRP A 94 0.72 7.35 -3.30
N LEU A 95 0.47 7.47 -1.98
CA LEU A 95 0.28 6.29 -1.12
C LEU A 95 -0.87 5.40 -1.58
N TRP A 96 -1.99 5.99 -2.00
CA TRP A 96 -3.12 5.26 -2.55
C TRP A 96 -2.78 4.58 -3.87
N GLN A 97 -2.05 5.26 -4.76
CA GLN A 97 -1.60 4.69 -6.02
C GLN A 97 -0.66 3.51 -5.80
N GLU A 98 0.28 3.60 -4.87
CA GLU A 98 1.21 2.51 -4.57
C GLU A 98 0.49 1.28 -3.98
N MET A 99 -0.50 1.49 -3.11
CA MET A 99 -1.37 0.40 -2.62
C MET A 99 -2.16 -0.25 -3.76
N SER A 100 -2.77 0.55 -4.64
CA SER A 100 -3.54 0.06 -5.79
C SER A 100 -2.65 -0.74 -6.74
N ARG A 101 -1.45 -0.23 -7.04
CA ARG A 101 -0.44 -0.90 -7.87
C ARG A 101 -0.03 -2.26 -7.28
N SER A 102 0.16 -2.33 -5.97
CA SER A 102 0.48 -3.59 -5.28
C SER A 102 -0.67 -4.60 -5.37
N SER A 103 -1.92 -4.16 -5.22
CA SER A 103 -3.11 -5.01 -5.39
C SER A 103 -3.22 -5.56 -6.81
N LEU A 104 -3.05 -4.70 -7.82
CA LEU A 104 -3.10 -5.07 -9.23
C LEU A 104 -2.03 -6.12 -9.57
N LEU A 105 -0.80 -5.99 -9.06
CA LEU A 105 0.25 -6.98 -9.28
C LEU A 105 -0.11 -8.37 -8.73
N ARG A 106 -0.83 -8.44 -7.59
CA ARG A 106 -1.31 -9.72 -7.03
C ARG A 106 -2.43 -10.33 -7.87
N GLU A 107 -3.26 -9.51 -8.51
CA GLU A 107 -4.30 -9.98 -9.42
C GLU A 107 -3.69 -10.51 -10.73
N ILE A 108 -2.70 -9.83 -11.30
CA ILE A 108 -1.97 -10.29 -12.49
C ILE A 108 -1.32 -11.65 -12.24
N LYS A 109 -0.58 -11.81 -11.15
CA LYS A 109 0.03 -13.11 -10.80
C LYS A 109 -0.99 -14.24 -10.64
N ARG A 110 -2.19 -13.94 -10.13
CA ARG A 110 -3.28 -14.92 -10.03
C ARG A 110 -3.79 -15.33 -11.42
N MET A 111 -3.94 -14.37 -12.34
CA MET A 111 -4.31 -14.68 -13.72
C MET A 111 -3.24 -15.51 -14.43
N GLU A 112 -1.94 -15.19 -14.24
CA GLU A 112 -0.82 -15.97 -14.80
C GLU A 112 -0.84 -17.43 -14.30
N LEU A 113 -1.06 -17.65 -13.00
CA LEU A 113 -1.19 -19.00 -12.43
C LEU A 113 -2.42 -19.75 -12.96
N ALA A 114 -3.56 -19.07 -13.10
CA ALA A 114 -4.76 -19.67 -13.66
C ALA A 114 -4.54 -20.10 -15.13
N LEU A 115 -3.88 -19.25 -15.94
CA LEU A 115 -3.53 -19.57 -17.32
C LEU A 115 -2.55 -20.74 -17.41
N ALA A 116 -1.54 -20.79 -16.53
CA ALA A 116 -0.59 -21.91 -16.47
C ALA A 116 -1.30 -23.24 -16.19
N ARG A 117 -2.22 -23.27 -15.21
CA ARG A 117 -3.04 -24.45 -14.89
C ARG A 117 -3.91 -24.91 -16.06
N MET A 118 -4.51 -23.96 -16.79
CA MET A 118 -5.31 -24.28 -17.99
C MET A 118 -4.45 -24.81 -19.14
N SER A 119 -3.22 -24.34 -19.27
CA SER A 119 -2.27 -24.84 -20.27
C SER A 119 -1.80 -26.26 -19.97
N GLU A 120 -1.50 -26.56 -18.69
CA GLU A 120 -1.09 -27.91 -18.26
C GLU A 120 -2.24 -28.91 -18.36
N GLY A 121 -3.47 -28.51 -17.98
CA GLY A 121 -4.67 -29.34 -18.10
C GLY A 121 -5.10 -29.66 -19.54
N LYS A 122 -4.51 -29.00 -20.55
CA LYS A 122 -4.72 -29.29 -21.98
C LYS A 122 -3.69 -30.27 -22.56
N SER A 123 -2.67 -30.66 -21.79
CA SER A 123 -1.59 -31.57 -22.23
C SER A 123 -1.81 -33.05 -21.83
N THR A 124 -3.00 -33.42 -21.36
CA THR A 124 -3.45 -34.80 -21.12
C THR A 124 -4.75 -35.05 -21.84
#